data_AF-A0A2I3MG18-F1
#
_entry.id   AF-A0A2I3MG18-F1
#
_cell.length_a   1.000
_cell.length_b   1.000
_cell.length_c   1.000
_cell.angle_alpha   90.00
_cell.angle_beta   90.00
_cell.angle_gamma   90.00
#
_symmetry.space_group_name_H-M   'P 1'
#
loop_
_entity.id
_entity.type
_entity.pdbx_description
1 polymer ?
#
loop_
_entity_poly.entity_id
_entity_poly.type
_entity_poly.pdbx_seq_one_letter_code
_entity_poly.pdbx_strand_id
1 'polypeptide(L)'
;MVAEGDNRSTNLLAAETASLEEQLQGWGEVMLMADKVLRWERAWFPPAIILTSLLLLPGLNQHGIILKYIGMAKRAINKLLEQKEKKNE
;
A
#
# COMPACT_ATOMS: atom_id res chain seq x y z
N MET A 1 -5.10 63.28 20.39
CA MET A 1 -5.40 61.97 21.01
C MET A 1 -6.03 61.05 19.95
N VAL A 2 -5.23 60.37 19.13
CA VAL A 2 -5.70 59.35 18.15
C VAL A 2 -4.66 58.22 17.98
N ALA A 3 -3.38 58.50 18.23
CA ALA A 3 -2.28 57.56 17.97
C ALA A 3 -2.17 56.34 18.92
N GLU A 4 -2.82 56.35 20.08
CA GLU A 4 -2.64 55.31 21.12
C GLU A 4 -3.64 54.13 21.01
N GLY A 5 -4.70 54.27 20.19
CA GLY A 5 -5.58 53.15 19.83
C GLY A 5 -5.04 52.35 18.64
N ASP A 6 -4.35 53.03 17.73
CA ASP A 6 -3.88 52.46 16.47
C ASP A 6 -2.66 51.54 16.66
N ASN A 7 -1.73 51.93 17.54
CA ASN A 7 -0.51 51.18 17.88
C ASN A 7 -0.78 49.81 18.56
N ARG A 8 -1.88 49.72 19.33
CA ARG A 8 -2.30 48.50 20.03
C ARG A 8 -2.97 47.53 19.07
N SER A 9 -3.70 48.05 18.09
CA SER A 9 -4.29 47.25 17.02
C SER A 9 -3.22 46.66 16.09
N THR A 10 -2.20 47.45 15.73
CA THR A 10 -1.07 46.99 14.90
C THR A 10 -0.22 45.95 15.62
N ASN A 11 0.02 46.12 16.93
CA ASN A 11 0.70 45.11 17.74
C ASN A 11 -0.12 43.82 17.89
N LEU A 12 -1.45 43.93 18.04
CA LEU A 12 -2.35 42.77 18.09
C LEU A 12 -2.34 42.01 16.77
N LEU A 13 -2.47 42.70 15.64
CA LEU A 13 -2.44 42.10 14.31
C LEU A 13 -1.10 41.41 14.04
N ALA A 14 0.02 42.02 14.46
CA ALA A 14 1.35 41.43 14.37
C ALA A 14 1.51 40.18 15.25
N ALA A 15 0.94 40.20 16.46
CA ALA A 15 0.95 39.03 17.35
C ALA A 15 0.09 37.89 16.82
N GLU A 16 -1.08 38.19 16.22
CA GLU A 16 -1.95 37.18 15.62
C GLU A 16 -1.35 36.58 14.34
N THR A 17 -0.67 37.40 13.52
CA THR A 17 0.03 36.90 12.33
C THR A 17 1.23 36.02 12.70
N ALA A 18 2.04 36.42 13.68
CA ALA A 18 3.15 35.60 14.17
C ALA A 18 2.67 34.25 14.73
N SER A 19 1.55 34.24 15.46
CA SER A 19 0.92 33.01 15.98
C SER A 19 0.44 32.06 14.87
N LEU A 20 -0.12 32.60 13.78
CA LEU A 20 -0.56 31.79 12.64
C LEU A 20 0.63 31.23 11.84
N GLU A 21 1.71 31.99 11.69
CA GLU A 21 2.95 31.52 11.07
C GLU A 21 3.60 30.40 11.88
N GLU A 22 3.62 30.52 13.22
CA GLU A 22 4.14 29.47 14.10
C GLU A 22 3.31 28.18 13.98
N GLN A 23 1.97 28.30 13.93
CA GLN A 23 1.10 27.15 13.68
C GLN A 23 1.37 26.51 12.32
N LEU A 24 1.45 27.30 11.25
CA LEU A 24 1.73 26.81 9.90
C LEU A 24 3.11 26.14 9.80
N GLN A 25 4.13 26.67 10.50
CA GLN A 25 5.43 26.04 10.61
C GLN A 25 5.36 24.71 11.37
N GLY A 26 4.60 24.65 12.46
CA GLY A 26 4.32 23.41 13.20
C GLY A 26 3.62 22.36 12.32
N TRP A 27 2.66 22.78 11.48
CA TRP A 27 2.02 21.90 10.49
C TRP A 27 2.99 21.41 9.42
N GLY A 28 3.99 22.22 9.04
CA GLY A 28 5.07 21.81 8.14
C GLY A 28 5.93 20.68 8.70
N GLU A 29 6.24 20.73 10.00
CA GLU A 29 6.99 19.66 10.69
C GLU A 29 6.18 18.37 10.77
N VAL A 30 4.88 18.46 11.05
CA VAL A 30 3.96 17.31 11.02
C VAL A 30 3.90 16.69 9.63
N MET A 31 3.86 17.48 8.57
CA MET A 31 3.86 16.98 7.19
C MET A 31 5.18 16.29 6.81
N LEU A 32 6.32 16.75 7.33
CA LEU A 32 7.61 16.08 7.17
C LEU A 32 7.70 14.77 7.97
N MET A 33 7.14 14.73 9.17
CA MET A 33 7.02 13.49 9.96
C MET A 33 6.08 12.49 9.27
N ALA A 34 4.98 12.98 8.67
CA ALA A 34 4.05 12.19 7.88
C ALA A 34 4.70 11.66 6.59
N ASP A 35 5.50 12.46 5.88
CA ASP A 35 6.27 12.00 4.71
C ASP A 35 7.25 10.88 5.11
N LYS A 36 7.93 10.99 6.26
CA LYS A 36 8.81 9.93 6.78
C LYS A 36 8.03 8.65 7.12
N VAL A 37 6.87 8.76 7.78
CA VAL A 37 6.00 7.61 8.09
C VAL A 37 5.50 6.94 6.81
N LEU A 38 5.03 7.72 5.85
CA LEU A 38 4.52 7.22 4.58
C LEU A 38 5.64 6.59 3.72
N ARG A 39 6.85 7.16 3.79
CA ARG A 39 8.04 6.63 3.14
C ARG A 39 8.51 5.33 3.78
N TRP A 40 8.32 5.16 5.09
CA TRP A 40 8.49 3.86 5.75
C TRP A 40 7.47 2.86 5.21
N GLU A 41 6.19 3.20 5.13
CA GLU A 41 5.16 2.30 4.58
C GLU A 41 5.47 1.81 3.15
N ARG A 42 6.06 2.68 2.31
CA ARG A 42 6.45 2.34 0.93
C ARG A 42 7.81 1.64 0.81
N ALA A 43 8.76 1.91 1.70
CA ALA A 43 10.08 1.26 1.69
C ALA A 43 10.00 -0.23 2.09
N TRP A 44 9.02 -0.59 2.93
CA TRP A 44 8.77 -1.98 3.33
C TRP A 44 7.86 -2.74 2.35
N PHE A 45 7.21 -2.04 1.40
CA PHE A 45 6.31 -2.66 0.42
C PHE A 45 7.01 -3.69 -0.49
N PRO A 46 8.14 -3.38 -1.16
CA PRO A 46 8.82 -4.36 -2.00
C PRO A 46 9.36 -5.57 -1.20
N PRO A 47 10.06 -5.38 -0.06
CA PRO A 47 10.52 -6.51 0.76
C PRO A 47 9.37 -7.36 1.31
N ALA A 48 8.28 -6.76 1.77
CA ALA A 48 7.13 -7.48 2.31
C ALA A 48 6.43 -8.32 1.25
N ILE A 49 6.26 -7.79 0.03
CA ILE A 49 5.67 -8.55 -1.09
C ILE A 49 6.58 -9.71 -1.49
N ILE A 50 7.90 -9.49 -1.54
CA ILE A 50 8.87 -10.56 -1.88
C ILE A 50 8.86 -11.64 -0.79
N LEU A 51 8.90 -11.27 0.49
CA LEU A 51 8.90 -12.22 1.61
C LEU A 51 7.59 -13.01 1.69
N THR A 52 6.45 -12.34 1.54
CA THR A 52 5.13 -13.01 1.52
C THR A 52 4.99 -13.93 0.32
N SER A 53 5.43 -13.50 -0.87
CA SER A 53 5.44 -14.34 -2.08
C SER A 53 6.37 -15.54 -1.92
N LEU A 54 7.57 -15.33 -1.38
CA LEU A 54 8.58 -16.38 -1.17
C LEU A 54 8.20 -17.33 -0.03
N LEU A 55 7.36 -16.94 0.92
CA LEU A 55 6.84 -17.81 1.97
C LEU A 55 5.56 -18.55 1.53
N LEU A 56 4.72 -17.90 0.72
CA LEU A 56 3.51 -18.49 0.14
C LEU A 56 3.84 -19.51 -0.95
N LEU A 57 4.86 -19.26 -1.77
CA LEU A 57 5.31 -20.17 -2.83
C LEU A 57 5.67 -21.57 -2.32
N PRO A 58 6.52 -21.77 -1.29
CA PRO A 58 6.75 -23.08 -0.70
C PRO A 58 5.51 -23.60 0.03
N GLY A 59 4.70 -22.75 0.67
CA GLY A 59 3.41 -23.16 1.26
C GLY A 59 2.44 -23.77 0.23
N LEU A 60 2.47 -23.30 -1.01
CA LEU A 60 1.68 -23.81 -2.13
C LEU A 60 2.38 -24.94 -2.92
N ASN A 61 3.71 -24.96 -2.93
CA ASN A 61 4.53 -25.92 -3.69
C ASN A 61 4.86 -27.19 -2.89
N GLN A 62 4.80 -27.15 -1.56
CA GLN A 62 5.00 -28.31 -0.67
C GLN A 62 3.82 -29.29 -0.73
N HIS A 63 2.65 -28.82 -1.15
CA HIS A 63 1.53 -29.68 -1.44
C HIS A 63 1.63 -30.06 -2.92
N GLY A 64 1.84 -31.34 -3.22
CA GLY A 64 1.84 -31.94 -4.57
C GLY A 64 0.51 -31.82 -5.33
N ILE A 65 -0.26 -30.75 -5.10
CA ILE A 65 -1.48 -30.33 -5.77
C ILE A 65 -1.20 -30.11 -7.26
N ILE A 66 -0.10 -29.47 -7.63
CA ILE A 66 0.25 -29.27 -9.05
C ILE A 66 0.43 -30.63 -9.74
N LEU A 67 1.16 -31.57 -9.12
CA LEU A 67 1.35 -32.92 -9.65
C LEU A 67 0.05 -33.75 -9.65
N LYS A 68 -0.81 -33.56 -8.64
CA LYS A 68 -2.14 -34.18 -8.54
C LYS A 68 -3.11 -33.65 -9.61
N TYR A 69 -3.09 -32.35 -9.89
CA TYR A 69 -3.88 -31.73 -10.96
C TYR A 69 -3.38 -32.15 -12.34
N ILE A 70 -2.07 -32.19 -12.57
CA ILE A 70 -1.48 -32.71 -13.82
C ILE A 70 -1.89 -34.18 -14.03
N GLY A 71 -1.84 -35.01 -12.97
CA GLY A 71 -2.29 -36.39 -13.02
C GLY A 71 -3.79 -36.56 -13.30
N MET A 72 -4.65 -35.72 -12.68
CA MET A 72 -6.09 -35.70 -12.97
C MET A 72 -6.40 -35.22 -14.39
N ALA A 73 -5.75 -34.16 -14.85
CA ALA A 73 -5.94 -33.61 -16.18
C ALA A 73 -5.58 -34.63 -17.25
N LYS A 74 -4.46 -35.37 -17.10
CA LYS A 74 -4.06 -36.43 -18.03
C LYS A 74 -5.12 -37.54 -18.16
N ARG A 75 -5.75 -37.93 -17.06
CA ARG A 75 -6.84 -38.94 -17.08
C ARG A 75 -8.13 -38.38 -17.67
N ALA A 76 -8.46 -37.13 -17.39
CA ALA A 76 -9.63 -36.46 -17.95
C ALA A 76 -9.51 -36.34 -19.47
N ILE A 77 -8.35 -35.92 -19.98
CA ILE A 77 -8.08 -35.82 -21.42
C ILE A 77 -8.17 -37.19 -22.09
N ASN A 78 -7.60 -38.24 -21.49
CA ASN A 78 -7.70 -39.60 -22.04
C ASN A 78 -9.15 -40.07 -22.19
N LYS A 79 -9.99 -39.83 -21.18
CA LYS A 79 -11.42 -40.17 -21.23
C LYS A 79 -12.16 -39.39 -22.31
N LEU A 80 -11.85 -38.10 -22.46
CA LEU A 80 -12.46 -37.28 -23.51
C LEU A 80 -12.03 -37.73 -24.91
N LEU A 81 -10.78 -38.18 -25.06
CA LEU A 81 -10.24 -38.67 -26.32
C LEU A 81 -10.89 -40.00 -26.73
N GLU A 82 -11.03 -40.97 -25.82
CA GLU A 82 -11.74 -42.23 -26.11
C GLU A 82 -13.24 -42.03 -26.35
N GLN A 83 -13.88 -41.08 -25.65
CA GLN A 83 -15.27 -40.69 -25.93
C GLN A 83 -15.44 -40.09 -27.32
N LYS A 84 -14.45 -39.34 -27.80
CA LYS A 84 -14.44 -38.78 -29.15
C LYS A 84 -14.22 -39.86 -30.21
N GLU A 85 -13.32 -40.80 -29.97
CA GLU A 85 -13.02 -41.91 -30.87
C GLU A 85 -14.26 -42.80 -31.10
N LYS A 86 -14.91 -43.26 -30.02
CA LYS A 86 -16.11 -44.10 -30.10
C LYS A 86 -17.35 -43.43 -30.68
N LYS A 87 -17.35 -42.09 -30.81
CA LYS A 87 -18.46 -41.32 -31.41
C LYS A 87 -18.25 -41.08 -32.90
N ASN A 88 -17.02 -41.27 -33.39
CA ASN A 88 -16.65 -41.08 -34.79
C ASN A 88 -16.62 -42.39 -35.59
N GLU A 89 -16.77 -43.53 -34.91
CA GLU A 89 -16.94 -44.87 -35.48
C GLU A 89 -18.43 -45.26 -35.44
#